data_AF-A0A6F9BFT1-F1
#
_entry.id   AF-A0A6F9BFT1-F1
#
_cell.length_a   1.000
_cell.length_b   1.000
_cell.length_c   1.000
_cell.angle_alpha   90.00
_cell.angle_beta   90.00
_cell.angle_gamma   90.00
#
_symmetry.space_group_name_H-M   'P 1'
#
loop_
_entity.id
_entity.type
_entity.pdbx_description
1 polymer ?
#
loop_
_entity_poly.entity_id
_entity_poly.type
_entity_poly.pdbx_seq_one_letter_code
_entity_poly.pdbx_strand_id
1 'polypeptide(L)'
;VSTFTVRDGPSFPQYRLVTICLGLLSALLLIVAIVLGVYCNKVSESHLPLYRNLTQISSELEQLRAVQNNVIHAKEEAQRKLHRELTSLHQLEIELQQQTTSVDNFQAQIESLRKEKTQMQSQISSLEVSCGLCLPGWDLLNSTCYYFAISDAIESRSWGEARKECLSYGADLVVVDNWEKQEFINKAIQALRYGSRVWHLTGFWIGLKEEGIQRGPGHGLMGLS
;
A
#
# COMPACT_ATOMS: atom_id res chain seq x y z
N VAL A 1 122.89 -34.99 34.97
CA VAL A 1 123.13 -36.40 34.56
C VAL A 1 121.82 -37.14 34.64
N SER A 2 121.39 -37.71 33.51
CA SER A 2 120.48 -38.87 33.36
C SER A 2 119.64 -38.69 32.09
N THR A 3 120.23 -39.17 31.00
CA THR A 3 119.65 -39.38 29.68
C THR A 3 118.54 -40.43 29.75
N PHE A 4 117.30 -40.07 29.42
CA PHE A 4 116.27 -41.05 29.11
C PHE A 4 116.38 -41.41 27.63
N THR A 5 117.17 -42.45 27.36
CA THR A 5 117.22 -43.13 26.06
C THR A 5 115.87 -43.82 25.83
N VAL A 6 115.06 -43.31 24.91
CA VAL A 6 114.01 -44.14 24.28
C VAL A 6 114.66 -44.86 23.11
N ARG A 7 114.87 -46.14 23.38
CA ARG A 7 115.18 -47.28 22.51
C ARG A 7 114.57 -47.14 21.11
N ASP A 8 115.40 -47.10 20.07
CA ASP A 8 114.98 -47.37 18.70
C ASP A 8 114.55 -48.84 18.58
N GLY A 9 113.23 -49.06 18.46
CA GLY A 9 112.66 -50.33 18.01
C GLY A 9 112.77 -50.48 16.49
N PRO A 10 112.74 -51.70 15.93
CA PRO A 10 113.02 -51.94 14.53
C PRO A 10 111.95 -51.30 13.63
N SER A 11 112.41 -50.64 12.57
CA SER A 11 111.59 -50.03 11.52
C SER A 11 110.65 -51.07 10.88
N PHE A 12 109.33 -50.88 11.02
CA PHE A 12 108.35 -51.57 10.19
C PHE A 12 107.98 -50.68 8.98
N PRO A 13 108.35 -51.05 7.74
CA PRO A 13 108.17 -50.24 6.53
C PRO A 13 106.71 -50.08 6.07
N GLN A 14 105.78 -50.89 6.61
CA GLN A 14 104.36 -50.88 6.18
C GLN A 14 103.59 -49.63 6.64
N TYR A 15 103.84 -49.10 7.84
CA TYR A 15 103.12 -47.91 8.34
C TYR A 15 103.52 -46.63 7.60
N ARG A 16 104.81 -46.50 7.23
CA ARG A 16 105.27 -45.36 6.42
C ARG A 16 104.65 -45.37 5.02
N LEU A 17 104.55 -46.53 4.39
CA LEU A 17 103.88 -46.69 3.11
C LEU A 17 102.40 -46.28 3.20
N VAL A 18 101.69 -46.73 4.24
CA VAL A 18 100.28 -46.36 4.48
C VAL A 18 100.12 -44.86 4.67
N THR A 19 100.99 -44.19 5.44
CA THR A 19 100.92 -42.73 5.62
C THR A 19 101.16 -41.95 4.32
N ILE A 20 102.07 -42.42 3.47
CA ILE A 20 102.35 -41.81 2.16
C ILE A 20 101.17 -42.01 1.21
N CYS A 21 100.61 -43.22 1.14
CA CYS A 21 99.42 -43.52 0.33
C CYS A 21 98.20 -42.70 0.79
N LEU A 22 97.98 -42.57 2.10
CA LEU A 22 96.89 -41.77 2.65
C LEU A 22 97.08 -40.27 2.33
N GLY A 23 98.31 -39.77 2.44
CA GLY A 23 98.67 -38.41 2.05
C GLY A 23 98.38 -38.13 0.58
N LEU A 24 98.80 -39.03 -0.33
CA LEU A 24 98.51 -38.93 -1.76
C LEU A 24 97.02 -38.99 -2.07
N LEU A 25 96.28 -39.88 -1.42
CA LEU A 25 94.83 -39.99 -1.59
C LEU A 25 94.10 -38.73 -1.10
N SER A 26 94.52 -38.18 0.05
CA SER A 26 93.99 -36.91 0.55
C SER A 26 94.30 -35.73 -0.39
N ALA A 27 95.50 -35.68 -0.97
CA ALA A 27 95.89 -34.67 -1.94
C ALA A 27 95.05 -34.77 -3.23
N LEU A 28 94.80 -35.99 -3.73
CA LEU A 28 93.93 -36.21 -4.88
C LEU A 28 92.48 -35.80 -4.59
N LEU A 29 91.95 -36.14 -3.42
CA LEU A 29 90.60 -35.70 -3.00
C LEU A 29 90.50 -34.17 -2.90
N LEU A 30 91.53 -33.49 -2.38
CA LEU A 30 91.58 -32.04 -2.34
C LEU A 30 91.58 -31.42 -3.74
N ILE A 31 92.36 -31.97 -4.66
CA ILE A 31 92.40 -31.50 -6.05
C ILE A 31 91.01 -31.66 -6.71
N VAL A 32 90.38 -32.82 -6.56
CA VAL A 32 89.03 -33.07 -7.07
C VAL A 32 88.01 -32.11 -6.46
N ALA A 33 88.08 -31.87 -5.15
CA ALA A 33 87.19 -30.93 -4.47
C ALA A 33 87.39 -29.48 -4.95
N ILE A 34 88.64 -29.04 -5.19
CA ILE A 34 88.95 -27.71 -5.73
C ILE A 34 88.43 -27.58 -7.16
N VAL A 35 88.69 -28.57 -8.02
CA VAL A 35 88.21 -28.57 -9.41
C VAL A 35 86.68 -28.55 -9.46
N LEU A 36 86.02 -29.39 -8.65
CA LEU A 36 84.56 -29.38 -8.50
C LEU A 36 84.06 -28.03 -7.97
N GLY A 37 84.75 -27.43 -7.00
CA GLY A 37 84.40 -26.11 -6.46
C GLY A 37 84.46 -25.01 -7.51
N VAL A 38 85.53 -24.95 -8.31
CA VAL A 38 85.69 -23.98 -9.41
C VAL A 38 84.62 -24.21 -10.49
N TYR A 39 84.36 -25.47 -10.83
CA TYR A 39 83.34 -25.82 -11.82
C TYR A 39 81.93 -25.44 -11.33
N CYS A 40 81.57 -25.80 -10.09
CA CYS A 40 80.30 -25.43 -9.48
C CYS A 40 80.13 -23.91 -9.38
N ASN A 41 81.18 -23.16 -9.03
CA ASN A 41 81.11 -21.70 -8.95
C ASN A 41 80.81 -21.08 -10.33
N LYS A 42 81.49 -21.53 -11.38
CA LYS A 42 81.28 -21.06 -12.75
C LYS A 42 79.88 -21.40 -13.27
N VAL A 43 79.37 -22.59 -12.96
CA VAL A 43 78.00 -23.01 -13.31
C VAL A 43 76.95 -22.21 -12.51
N SER A 44 77.21 -21.91 -11.24
CA SER A 44 76.28 -21.12 -10.43
C SER A 44 76.18 -19.67 -10.96
N GLU A 45 77.30 -19.10 -11.41
CA GLU A 45 77.36 -17.76 -11.99
C GLU A 45 76.57 -17.65 -13.31
N SER A 46 76.58 -18.69 -14.15
CA SER A 46 75.82 -18.72 -15.41
C SER A 46 74.31 -18.93 -15.22
N HIS A 47 73.90 -19.64 -14.17
CA HIS A 47 72.48 -19.95 -13.90
C HIS A 47 71.76 -18.93 -12.99
N LEU A 48 72.50 -18.05 -12.31
CA LEU A 48 71.97 -16.93 -11.52
C LEU A 48 70.89 -16.08 -12.22
N PRO A 49 71.07 -15.62 -13.48
CA PRO A 49 70.05 -14.86 -14.20
C PRO A 49 68.81 -15.70 -14.55
N LEU A 50 68.98 -16.98 -14.88
CA LEU A 50 67.87 -17.90 -15.14
C LEU A 50 67.03 -18.13 -13.87
N TYR A 51 67.68 -18.30 -12.72
CA TYR A 51 67.02 -18.46 -11.42
C TYR A 51 66.22 -17.20 -11.02
N ARG A 52 66.77 -16.00 -11.27
CA ARG A 52 66.05 -14.73 -11.07
C ARG A 52 64.79 -14.65 -11.96
N ASN A 53 64.88 -15.07 -13.22
CA ASN A 53 63.72 -15.05 -14.12
C ASN A 53 62.66 -16.08 -13.71
N LEU A 54 63.07 -17.29 -13.31
CA LEU A 54 62.15 -18.32 -12.81
C LEU A 54 61.40 -17.86 -11.55
N THR A 55 62.10 -17.23 -10.62
CA THR A 55 61.49 -16.69 -9.39
C THR A 55 60.54 -15.53 -9.71
N GLN A 56 60.93 -14.61 -10.62
CA GLN A 56 60.05 -13.54 -11.08
C GLN A 56 58.79 -14.08 -11.76
N ILE A 57 58.90 -15.02 -12.70
CA ILE A 57 57.77 -15.66 -13.38
C ILE A 57 56.86 -16.36 -12.37
N SER A 58 57.43 -17.02 -11.35
CA SER A 58 56.61 -17.64 -10.29
C SER A 58 55.81 -16.59 -9.51
N SER A 59 56.41 -15.44 -9.20
CA SER A 59 55.73 -14.35 -8.49
C SER A 59 54.63 -13.69 -9.33
N GLU A 60 54.85 -13.51 -10.63
CA GLU A 60 53.84 -12.99 -11.56
C GLU A 60 52.65 -13.95 -11.70
N LEU A 61 52.90 -15.27 -11.71
CA LEU A 61 51.85 -16.28 -11.75
C LEU A 61 51.01 -16.31 -10.47
N GLU A 62 51.64 -16.12 -9.30
CA GLU A 62 50.94 -15.98 -8.03
C GLU A 62 50.10 -14.69 -7.98
N GLN A 63 50.64 -13.58 -8.47
CA GLN A 63 49.89 -12.32 -8.58
C GLN A 63 48.69 -12.47 -9.52
N LEU A 64 48.88 -13.08 -10.70
CA LEU A 64 47.79 -13.34 -11.64
C LEU A 64 46.70 -14.22 -11.03
N ARG A 65 47.09 -15.26 -10.28
CA ARG A 65 46.14 -16.10 -9.53
C ARG A 65 45.37 -15.30 -8.48
N ALA A 66 46.04 -14.41 -7.76
CA ALA A 66 45.38 -13.54 -6.78
C ALA A 66 44.38 -12.58 -7.45
N VAL A 67 44.78 -11.95 -8.57
CA VAL A 67 43.90 -11.07 -9.36
C VAL A 67 42.69 -11.84 -9.89
N GLN A 68 42.90 -13.05 -10.43
CA GLN A 68 41.81 -13.90 -10.92
C GLN A 68 40.81 -14.24 -9.80
N ASN A 69 41.30 -14.60 -8.61
CA ASN A 69 40.46 -14.88 -7.45
C ASN A 69 39.65 -13.64 -7.03
N ASN A 70 40.27 -12.46 -7.03
CA ASN A 70 39.58 -11.20 -6.71
C ASN A 70 38.47 -10.89 -7.73
N VAL A 71 38.72 -11.11 -9.01
CA VAL A 71 37.72 -10.91 -10.08
C VAL A 71 36.57 -11.90 -9.94
N ILE A 72 36.85 -13.17 -9.63
CA ILE A 72 35.82 -14.18 -9.35
C ILE A 72 34.94 -13.72 -8.18
N HIS A 73 35.55 -13.32 -7.06
CA HIS A 73 34.82 -12.85 -5.89
C HIS A 73 33.97 -11.61 -6.20
N ALA A 74 34.53 -10.62 -6.91
CA ALA A 74 33.81 -9.41 -7.32
C ALA A 74 32.62 -9.74 -8.23
N LYS A 75 32.78 -10.69 -9.16
CA LYS A 75 31.70 -11.17 -10.03
C LYS A 75 30.61 -11.86 -9.23
N GLU A 76 30.97 -12.76 -8.31
CA GLU A 76 30.01 -13.46 -7.45
C GLU A 76 29.24 -12.48 -6.56
N GLU A 77 29.91 -11.45 -6.05
CA GLU A 77 29.25 -10.40 -5.28
C GLU A 77 28.26 -9.60 -6.13
N ALA A 78 28.65 -9.21 -7.35
CA ALA A 78 27.77 -8.53 -8.28
C ALA A 78 26.55 -9.41 -8.65
N GLN A 79 26.77 -10.70 -8.91
CA GLN A 79 25.69 -11.66 -9.18
C GLN A 79 24.75 -11.82 -7.97
N ARG A 80 25.30 -11.89 -6.75
CA ARG A 80 24.48 -11.92 -5.53
C ARG A 80 23.64 -10.66 -5.37
N LYS A 81 24.19 -9.47 -5.66
CA LYS A 81 23.44 -8.22 -5.64
C LYS A 81 22.32 -8.23 -6.66
N LEU A 82 22.62 -8.57 -7.92
CA LEU A 82 21.61 -8.67 -8.97
C LEU A 82 20.50 -9.67 -8.65
N HIS A 83 20.85 -10.83 -8.08
CA HIS A 83 19.87 -11.83 -7.67
C HIS A 83 18.92 -11.30 -6.60
N ARG A 84 19.44 -10.57 -5.60
CA ARG A 84 18.60 -9.93 -4.57
C ARG A 84 17.63 -8.91 -5.15
N GLU A 85 18.12 -8.04 -6.06
CA GLU A 85 17.28 -7.06 -6.74
C GLU A 85 16.18 -7.75 -7.57
N LEU A 86 16.53 -8.80 -8.31
CA LEU A 86 15.57 -9.58 -9.09
C LEU A 86 14.51 -10.25 -8.20
N THR A 87 14.91 -10.84 -7.07
CA THR A 87 13.98 -11.41 -6.09
C THR A 87 13.08 -10.34 -5.48
N SER A 88 13.63 -9.16 -5.19
CA SER A 88 12.85 -8.02 -4.67
C SER A 88 11.83 -7.51 -5.69
N LEU A 89 12.20 -7.42 -6.97
CA LEU A 89 11.29 -7.04 -8.05
C LEU A 89 10.17 -8.06 -8.24
N HIS A 90 10.50 -9.35 -8.19
CA HIS A 90 9.50 -10.41 -8.30
C HIS A 90 8.51 -10.39 -7.13
N GLN A 91 8.99 -10.11 -5.91
CA GLN A 91 8.11 -9.95 -4.75
C GLN A 91 7.16 -8.76 -4.92
N LEU A 92 7.67 -7.64 -5.42
CA LEU A 92 6.85 -6.46 -5.71
C LEU A 92 5.81 -6.73 -6.82
N GLU A 93 6.15 -7.55 -7.81
CA GLU A 93 5.22 -7.99 -8.86
C GLU A 93 4.05 -8.78 -8.26
N ILE A 94 4.32 -9.71 -7.34
CA ILE A 94 3.29 -10.47 -6.62
C ILE A 94 2.39 -9.55 -5.79
N GLU A 95 2.98 -8.59 -5.06
CA GLU A 95 2.23 -7.60 -4.28
C GLU A 95 1.34 -6.71 -5.15
N LEU A 96 1.86 -6.28 -6.30
CA LEU A 96 1.11 -5.49 -7.27
C LEU A 96 -0.07 -6.31 -7.83
N GLN A 97 0.16 -7.57 -8.17
CA GLN A 97 -0.90 -8.47 -8.63
C GLN A 97 -1.97 -8.67 -7.56
N GLN A 98 -1.58 -8.84 -6.29
CA GLN A 98 -2.51 -8.91 -5.18
C GLN A 98 -3.34 -7.63 -5.06
N GLN A 99 -2.71 -6.46 -5.18
CA GLN A 99 -3.39 -5.18 -5.15
C GLN A 99 -4.41 -5.05 -6.29
N THR A 100 -4.06 -5.49 -7.52
CA THR A 100 -4.98 -5.53 -8.66
C THR A 100 -6.22 -6.36 -8.35
N THR A 101 -6.06 -7.58 -7.80
CA THR A 101 -7.22 -8.42 -7.45
C THR A 101 -8.12 -7.77 -6.39
N SER A 102 -7.53 -7.04 -5.45
CA SER A 102 -8.27 -6.30 -4.43
C SER A 102 -9.09 -5.17 -5.06
N VAL A 103 -8.48 -4.41 -5.99
CA VAL A 103 -9.16 -3.36 -6.76
C VAL A 103 -10.32 -3.94 -7.55
N ASP A 104 -10.14 -5.05 -8.26
CA ASP A 104 -11.20 -5.70 -9.05
C ASP A 104 -12.36 -6.16 -8.16
N ASN A 105 -12.06 -6.74 -6.99
CA ASN A 105 -13.07 -7.15 -6.02
C ASN A 105 -13.86 -5.95 -5.46
N PHE A 106 -13.18 -4.86 -5.12
CA PHE A 106 -13.87 -3.64 -4.66
C PHE A 106 -14.69 -2.99 -5.78
N GLN A 107 -14.20 -3.00 -7.02
CA GLN A 107 -14.93 -2.52 -8.19
C GLN A 107 -16.23 -3.30 -8.37
N ALA A 108 -16.18 -4.65 -8.28
CA ALA A 108 -17.37 -5.50 -8.36
C ALA A 108 -18.38 -5.23 -7.24
N GLN A 109 -17.90 -5.01 -6.00
CA GLN A 109 -18.77 -4.61 -4.88
C GLN A 109 -19.44 -3.25 -5.13
N ILE A 110 -18.69 -2.27 -5.64
CA ILE A 110 -19.23 -0.94 -5.98
C ILE A 110 -20.31 -1.06 -7.07
N GLU A 111 -20.10 -1.90 -8.07
CA GLU A 111 -21.10 -2.13 -9.13
C GLU A 111 -22.37 -2.80 -8.60
N SER A 112 -22.23 -3.80 -7.71
CA SER A 112 -23.38 -4.42 -7.05
C SER A 112 -24.18 -3.41 -6.23
N LEU A 113 -23.50 -2.61 -5.40
CA LEU A 113 -24.14 -1.57 -4.58
C LEU A 113 -24.79 -0.49 -5.45
N ARG A 114 -24.19 -0.11 -6.58
CA ARG A 114 -24.80 0.82 -7.54
C ARG A 114 -26.08 0.24 -8.14
N LYS A 115 -26.08 -1.05 -8.48
CA LYS A 115 -27.28 -1.73 -9.01
C LYS A 115 -28.40 -1.81 -7.98
N GLU A 116 -28.08 -2.12 -6.73
CA GLU A 116 -29.06 -2.10 -5.64
C GLU A 116 -29.61 -0.69 -5.41
N LYS A 117 -28.75 0.33 -5.45
CA LYS A 117 -29.17 1.73 -5.34
C LYS A 117 -30.15 2.11 -6.46
N THR A 118 -29.84 1.81 -7.72
CA THR A 118 -30.73 2.17 -8.84
C THR A 118 -32.04 1.39 -8.77
N GLN A 119 -32.02 0.14 -8.33
CA GLN A 119 -33.21 -0.66 -8.10
C GLN A 119 -34.10 -0.02 -7.01
N MET A 120 -33.54 0.30 -5.84
CA MET A 120 -34.27 0.96 -4.77
C MET A 120 -34.80 2.34 -5.21
N GLN A 121 -34.02 3.13 -5.94
CA GLN A 121 -34.48 4.41 -6.48
C GLN A 121 -35.65 4.24 -7.44
N SER A 122 -35.62 3.23 -8.33
CA SER A 122 -36.74 2.96 -9.23
C SER A 122 -38.00 2.54 -8.46
N GLN A 123 -37.85 1.76 -7.39
CA GLN A 123 -38.95 1.38 -6.52
C GLN A 123 -39.53 2.63 -5.83
N ILE A 124 -38.70 3.52 -5.29
CA ILE A 124 -39.14 4.77 -4.67
C ILE A 124 -39.90 5.65 -5.68
N SER A 125 -39.36 5.87 -6.88
CA SER A 125 -40.04 6.65 -7.91
C SER A 125 -41.37 6.02 -8.36
N SER A 126 -41.44 4.68 -8.42
CA SER A 126 -42.70 3.99 -8.70
C SER A 126 -43.73 4.12 -7.55
N LEU A 127 -43.25 4.18 -6.31
CA LEU A 127 -44.10 4.43 -5.13
C LEU A 127 -44.61 5.87 -5.13
N GLU A 128 -43.77 6.85 -5.48
CA GLU A 128 -44.17 8.26 -5.60
C GLU A 128 -45.23 8.47 -6.70
N VAL A 129 -45.15 7.75 -7.82
CA VAL A 129 -46.14 7.83 -8.90
C VAL A 129 -47.42 7.06 -8.58
N SER A 130 -47.34 5.96 -7.82
CA SER A 130 -48.52 5.15 -7.45
C SER A 130 -49.26 5.65 -6.21
N CYS A 131 -48.62 6.46 -5.35
CA CYS A 131 -49.28 7.19 -4.28
C CYS A 131 -49.88 8.51 -4.79
N GLY A 132 -51.02 8.40 -5.49
CA GLY A 132 -52.05 9.42 -5.70
C GLY A 132 -51.60 10.87 -5.93
N LEU A 133 -51.66 11.33 -7.18
CA LEU A 133 -51.82 12.76 -7.47
C LEU A 133 -53.11 13.24 -6.77
N CYS A 134 -53.01 14.26 -5.93
CA CYS A 134 -54.19 14.93 -5.40
C CYS A 134 -55.03 15.51 -6.55
N LEU A 135 -56.32 15.73 -6.29
CA LEU A 135 -57.20 16.39 -7.25
C LEU A 135 -56.62 17.77 -7.63
N PRO A 136 -56.87 18.29 -8.85
CA PRO A 136 -56.40 19.62 -9.23
C PRO A 136 -56.82 20.69 -8.20
N GLY A 137 -55.86 21.48 -7.73
CA GLY A 137 -56.07 22.49 -6.69
C GLY A 137 -55.88 22.00 -5.24
N TRP A 138 -55.43 20.75 -5.06
CA TRP A 138 -55.08 20.17 -3.77
C TRP A 138 -53.57 19.95 -3.68
N ASP A 139 -52.98 20.24 -2.52
CA ASP A 139 -51.56 20.08 -2.27
C ASP A 139 -51.27 18.77 -1.52
N LEU A 140 -50.25 18.01 -1.96
CA LEU A 140 -49.86 16.74 -1.36
C LEU A 140 -48.77 16.93 -0.28
N LEU A 141 -49.00 16.38 0.91
CA LEU A 141 -47.97 16.19 1.93
C LEU A 141 -48.15 14.82 2.58
N ASN A 142 -47.10 13.99 2.58
CA ASN A 142 -47.07 12.68 3.24
C ASN A 142 -48.33 11.83 2.97
N SER A 143 -48.66 11.67 1.68
CA SER A 143 -49.82 10.90 1.21
C SER A 143 -51.19 11.45 1.64
N THR A 144 -51.24 12.69 2.16
CA THR A 144 -52.46 13.40 2.53
C THR A 144 -52.65 14.62 1.62
N CYS A 145 -53.87 14.83 1.13
CA CYS A 145 -54.20 15.95 0.25
C CYS A 145 -54.86 17.09 1.03
N TYR A 146 -54.37 18.31 0.85
CA TYR A 146 -54.82 19.51 1.55
C TYR A 146 -55.46 20.49 0.58
N TYR A 147 -56.57 21.11 0.98
CA TYR A 147 -57.25 22.12 0.18
C TYR A 147 -57.46 23.41 0.96
N PHE A 148 -56.95 24.49 0.38
CA PHE A 148 -57.04 25.83 0.95
C PHE A 148 -58.18 26.58 0.26
N ALA A 149 -59.31 26.70 0.95
CA ALA A 149 -60.50 27.36 0.44
C ALA A 149 -60.31 28.89 0.40
N ILE A 150 -59.82 29.40 -0.73
CA ILE A 150 -59.57 30.83 -0.93
C ILE A 150 -60.39 31.30 -2.13
N SER A 151 -61.41 32.10 -1.86
CA SER A 151 -62.17 32.79 -2.89
C SER A 151 -62.76 34.08 -2.34
N ASP A 152 -62.71 35.13 -3.15
CA ASP A 152 -63.31 36.44 -2.85
C ASP A 152 -64.86 36.37 -2.77
N ALA A 153 -65.44 35.24 -3.18
CA ALA A 153 -66.88 34.95 -3.14
C ALA A 153 -67.29 34.02 -1.99
N ILE A 154 -66.34 33.50 -1.19
CA ILE A 154 -66.68 32.68 -0.02
C ILE A 154 -66.98 33.62 1.15
N GLU A 155 -68.26 33.75 1.50
CA GLU A 155 -68.68 34.37 2.76
C GLU A 155 -68.03 33.66 3.95
N SER A 156 -67.70 34.39 5.02
CA SER A 156 -67.20 33.75 6.23
C SER A 156 -68.25 32.78 6.77
N ARG A 157 -67.83 31.53 7.00
CA ARG A 157 -68.70 30.45 7.48
C ARG A 157 -68.41 30.14 8.93
N SER A 158 -69.42 29.64 9.65
CA SER A 158 -69.19 29.05 10.96
C SER A 158 -68.34 27.78 10.84
N TRP A 159 -67.67 27.39 11.92
CA TRP A 159 -66.89 26.14 11.97
C TRP A 159 -67.71 24.91 11.54
N GLY A 160 -68.98 24.84 11.95
CA GLY A 160 -69.87 23.73 11.62
C GLY A 160 -70.22 23.65 10.13
N GLU A 161 -70.42 24.81 9.48
CA GLU A 161 -70.67 24.89 8.04
C GLU A 161 -69.42 24.56 7.24
N ALA A 162 -68.25 25.05 7.66
CA ALA A 162 -66.98 24.73 7.05
C ALA A 162 -66.71 23.21 7.11
N ARG A 163 -66.96 22.57 8.26
CA ARG A 163 -66.82 21.12 8.39
C ARG A 163 -67.81 20.36 7.51
N LYS A 164 -69.07 20.81 7.44
CA LYS A 164 -70.10 20.17 6.60
C LYS A 164 -69.73 20.21 5.11
N GLU A 165 -69.12 21.31 4.67
CA GLU A 165 -68.60 21.43 3.31
C GLU A 165 -67.41 20.50 3.08
N CYS A 166 -66.46 20.41 4.01
CA CYS A 166 -65.37 19.44 3.94
C CYS A 166 -65.94 18.03 3.74
N LEU A 167 -66.91 17.65 4.59
CA LEU A 167 -67.58 16.34 4.50
C LEU A 167 -68.28 16.11 3.16
N SER A 168 -68.77 17.17 2.50
CA SER A 168 -69.38 17.06 1.16
C SER A 168 -68.36 16.73 0.05
N TYR A 169 -67.09 17.10 0.25
CA TYR A 169 -65.96 16.71 -0.61
C TYR A 169 -65.31 15.39 -0.18
N GLY A 170 -65.92 14.67 0.78
CA GLY A 170 -65.34 13.47 1.39
C GLY A 170 -64.26 13.77 2.43
N ALA A 171 -64.06 15.05 2.79
CA ALA A 171 -63.00 15.60 3.64
C ALA A 171 -63.41 15.86 5.07
N ASP A 172 -62.46 16.22 5.92
CA ASP A 172 -62.74 16.88 7.20
C ASP A 172 -61.95 18.20 7.30
N LEU A 173 -61.98 18.85 8.45
CA LEU A 173 -61.09 19.97 8.74
C LEU A 173 -59.72 19.45 9.18
N VAL A 174 -58.65 20.12 8.76
CA VAL A 174 -57.28 19.68 9.06
C VAL A 174 -56.99 19.65 10.56
N VAL A 175 -56.43 18.55 11.04
CA VAL A 175 -55.87 18.44 12.40
C VAL A 175 -54.35 18.51 12.31
N VAL A 176 -53.77 19.48 13.03
CA VAL A 176 -52.33 19.67 13.09
C VAL A 176 -51.80 18.96 14.33
N ASP A 177 -51.25 17.78 14.13
CA ASP A 177 -50.74 16.90 15.19
C ASP A 177 -49.21 16.82 15.24
N ASN A 178 -48.50 17.42 14.26
CA ASN A 178 -47.05 17.38 14.19
C ASN A 178 -46.46 18.66 13.56
N TRP A 179 -45.16 18.86 13.81
CA TRP A 179 -44.41 20.03 13.34
C TRP A 179 -44.34 20.13 11.82
N GLU A 180 -44.24 19.01 11.11
CA GLU A 180 -44.13 18.99 9.65
C GLU A 180 -45.41 19.50 8.97
N LYS A 181 -46.58 19.05 9.43
CA LYS A 181 -47.89 19.57 9.00
C LYS A 181 -48.04 21.05 9.32
N GLN A 182 -47.62 21.49 10.51
CA GLN A 182 -47.67 22.90 10.91
C GLN A 182 -46.82 23.77 9.97
N GLU A 183 -45.59 23.36 9.69
CA GLU A 183 -44.67 24.07 8.81
C GLU A 183 -45.18 24.14 7.36
N PHE A 184 -45.73 23.02 6.87
CA PHE A 184 -46.35 22.96 5.55
C PHE A 184 -47.54 23.92 5.43
N ILE A 185 -48.49 23.87 6.38
CA ILE A 185 -49.68 24.74 6.40
C ILE A 185 -49.26 26.21 6.48
N ASN A 186 -48.28 26.54 7.32
CA ASN A 186 -47.76 27.90 7.43
C ASN A 186 -47.15 28.42 6.13
N LYS A 187 -46.40 27.58 5.41
CA LYS A 187 -45.82 27.93 4.11
C LYS A 187 -46.89 28.10 3.04
N ALA A 188 -47.85 27.19 2.98
CA ALA A 188 -48.98 27.27 2.05
C ALA A 188 -49.77 28.57 2.27
N ILE A 189 -50.15 28.86 3.52
CA ILE A 189 -50.85 30.12 3.86
C ILE A 189 -49.99 31.35 3.50
N GLN A 190 -48.68 31.33 3.73
CA GLN A 190 -47.78 32.42 3.34
C GLN A 190 -47.68 32.63 1.83
N ALA A 191 -47.58 31.55 1.05
CA ALA A 191 -47.55 31.62 -0.41
C ALA A 191 -48.86 32.22 -0.93
N LEU A 192 -49.98 31.82 -0.34
CA LEU A 192 -51.29 32.34 -0.67
C LEU A 192 -51.34 33.84 -0.41
N ARG A 193 -50.82 34.34 0.73
CA ARG A 193 -50.79 35.78 1.12
C ARG A 193 -50.23 36.75 0.09
N TYR A 194 -49.45 36.31 -0.90
CA TYR A 194 -48.92 37.20 -1.93
C TYR A 194 -49.92 37.51 -3.06
N GLY A 195 -51.06 36.81 -3.16
CA GLY A 195 -51.97 36.86 -4.32
C GLY A 195 -53.33 37.59 -4.20
N SER A 196 -53.73 38.09 -3.03
CA SER A 196 -55.06 38.67 -2.73
C SER A 196 -54.87 40.02 -2.03
N ARG A 197 -55.95 40.76 -1.80
CA ARG A 197 -55.90 42.11 -1.22
C ARG A 197 -56.56 42.19 0.16
N VAL A 198 -57.06 41.07 0.70
CA VAL A 198 -57.99 41.01 1.86
C VAL A 198 -57.45 40.17 3.03
N TRP A 199 -56.13 40.05 3.17
CA TRP A 199 -55.49 39.10 4.10
C TRP A 199 -55.59 39.43 5.59
N HIS A 200 -55.92 40.67 5.94
CA HIS A 200 -55.97 41.11 7.34
C HIS A 200 -57.25 40.65 8.07
N LEU A 201 -58.19 40.02 7.34
CA LEU A 201 -59.51 39.63 7.85
C LEU A 201 -59.78 38.11 7.79
N THR A 202 -58.84 37.30 7.28
CA THR A 202 -59.09 35.88 6.96
C THR A 202 -58.40 34.95 7.96
N GLY A 203 -59.15 34.51 8.98
CA GLY A 203 -58.78 33.35 9.80
C GLY A 203 -59.07 32.05 9.04
N PHE A 204 -58.42 30.95 9.43
CA PHE A 204 -58.63 29.65 8.82
C PHE A 204 -59.22 28.63 9.83
N TRP A 205 -60.30 27.90 9.51
CA TRP A 205 -60.82 26.86 10.42
C TRP A 205 -59.98 25.59 10.37
N ILE A 206 -59.60 25.08 11.54
CA ILE A 206 -58.95 23.77 11.73
C ILE A 206 -59.86 22.83 12.53
N GLY A 207 -59.56 21.53 12.51
CA GLY A 207 -60.37 20.47 13.11
C GLY A 207 -60.36 20.40 14.63
N LEU A 208 -59.70 21.33 15.32
CA LEU A 208 -59.72 21.39 16.78
C LEU A 208 -61.05 22.01 17.26
N LYS A 209 -61.83 21.24 18.03
CA LYS A 209 -63.06 21.72 18.70
C LYS A 209 -62.90 21.57 20.21
N GLU A 210 -62.82 22.69 20.91
CA GLU A 210 -63.01 22.73 22.37
C GLU A 210 -64.52 22.92 22.64
N GLU A 211 -65.11 22.10 23.52
CA GLU A 211 -66.52 22.23 23.86
C GLU A 211 -66.75 23.53 24.65
N GLY A 212 -67.15 24.60 23.95
CA GLY A 212 -67.76 25.77 24.60
C GLY A 212 -67.32 27.17 24.14
N ILE A 213 -66.40 27.33 23.17
CA ILE A 213 -65.96 28.67 22.75
C ILE A 213 -65.96 28.81 21.22
N GLN A 214 -66.91 29.57 20.67
CA GLN A 214 -66.84 30.06 19.29
C GLN A 214 -66.12 31.42 19.29
N ARG A 215 -64.89 31.48 18.76
CA ARG A 215 -64.20 32.76 18.51
C ARG A 215 -64.05 33.00 17.01
N GLY A 216 -64.76 34.02 16.54
CA GLY A 216 -64.45 34.81 15.34
C GLY A 216 -64.82 34.20 13.98
N PRO A 217 -65.03 35.04 12.96
CA PRO A 217 -65.20 34.61 11.57
C PRO A 217 -63.88 34.06 11.00
N GLY A 218 -63.92 32.87 10.41
CA GLY A 218 -62.83 32.25 9.66
C GLY A 218 -63.34 31.64 8.35
N HIS A 219 -62.47 31.42 7.39
CA HIS A 219 -62.68 30.61 6.19
C HIS A 219 -62.10 29.22 6.45
N GLY A 220 -62.80 28.13 6.19
CA GLY A 220 -62.29 26.82 6.60
C GLY A 220 -61.02 26.38 5.87
N LEU A 221 -60.06 25.75 6.57
CA LEU A 221 -59.10 24.86 5.91
C LEU A 221 -59.80 23.52 5.72
N MET A 222 -59.94 23.10 4.46
CA MET A 222 -60.43 21.76 4.17
C MET A 222 -59.24 20.81 4.20
N GLY A 223 -59.19 19.95 5.21
CA GLY A 223 -58.18 18.90 5.33
C GLY A 223 -58.81 17.53 5.18
N LEU A 224 -58.76 16.96 3.97
CA LEU A 224 -58.96 15.52 3.82
C LEU A 224 -57.90 14.79 4.65
N SER A 225 -58.34 13.77 5.38
CA SER A 225 -57.58 12.54 5.60
C SER A 225 -58.29 11.42 4.88
#